data_AF-A0A9E5AIU6-F1
#
_entry.id   AF-A0A9E5AIU6-F1
#
_cell.length_a   1.000
_cell.length_b   1.000
_cell.length_c   1.000
_cell.angle_alpha   90.00
_cell.angle_beta   90.00
_cell.angle_gamma   90.00
#
_symmetry.space_group_name_H-M   'P 1'
#
loop_
_entity.id
_entity.type
_entity.pdbx_description
1 polymer ?
#
loop_
_entity_poly.entity_id
_entity_poly.type
_entity_poly.pdbx_seq_one_letter_code
_entity_poly.pdbx_strand_id
1 'polypeptide(L)'
;MPQSAHTEGGDPAAAEAITALARSANRLHESFVLRYAGHVRLTRDLDGLDRLIDSLRQVQTQAQRSAAHAEGRWQALLGIIERRLDEYTHERGAVAQIQAAAGTNDRRASLLTSRARLVLHRYVRHFAGQSRRGRDLELLREMTMDLDELATALRPVSAGIHLRTVAEEIGAVQGFVDFFRAEFEEISLARRSGSRIEQSELLAQLIADLARRWEREVLGQGKATRRLGLIQRLVAALDGALDALLAIAHANMPPEHDEAVQVATARLVFWQAELQATVDAHVALSPSERAEALWNRGEALFAQFRGRWYGELQHPSEQTWLSEMADALDEVERQQVQYAESGVEVPVERLARLRDGLVLVEKSFDAATALVQGA
;
A
#
# COMPACT_ATOMS: atom_id res chain seq x y z
N MET A 1 -50.81 20.28 -40.12
CA MET A 1 -49.63 20.40 -39.24
C MET A 1 -48.99 19.04 -39.10
N PRO A 2 -47.84 18.76 -39.74
CA PRO A 2 -47.09 17.54 -39.47
C PRO A 2 -46.10 17.81 -38.34
N GLN A 3 -46.21 17.03 -37.26
CA GLN A 3 -45.17 16.90 -36.24
C GLN A 3 -43.97 16.21 -36.87
N SER A 4 -42.89 16.95 -37.10
CA SER A 4 -41.61 16.42 -37.52
C SER A 4 -41.00 15.65 -36.36
N ALA A 5 -41.21 14.33 -36.35
CA ALA A 5 -40.41 13.41 -35.55
C ALA A 5 -38.99 13.40 -36.12
N HIS A 6 -38.13 14.28 -35.61
CA HIS A 6 -36.68 14.15 -35.79
C HIS A 6 -36.25 12.92 -34.99
N THR A 7 -36.19 11.77 -35.67
CA THR A 7 -35.44 10.63 -35.15
C THR A 7 -33.97 11.04 -35.08
N GLU A 8 -33.49 11.30 -33.86
CA GLU A 8 -32.07 11.33 -33.49
C GLU A 8 -31.44 9.94 -33.69
N GLY A 9 -31.49 9.42 -34.91
CA GLY A 9 -30.77 8.22 -35.33
C GLY A 9 -29.32 8.58 -35.61
N GLY A 10 -28.57 8.92 -34.56
CA GLY A 10 -27.12 9.09 -34.67
C GLY A 10 -26.47 7.81 -35.17
N ASP A 11 -25.46 7.93 -36.04
CA ASP A 11 -24.69 6.80 -36.55
C ASP A 11 -24.14 5.94 -35.38
N PRO A 12 -24.55 4.67 -35.25
CA PRO A 12 -24.12 3.81 -34.16
C PRO A 12 -22.60 3.61 -34.13
N ALA A 13 -21.94 3.63 -35.29
CA ALA A 13 -20.48 3.52 -35.36
C ALA A 13 -19.79 4.76 -34.76
N ALA A 14 -20.34 5.96 -35.00
CA ALA A 14 -19.86 7.18 -34.38
C ALA A 14 -20.06 7.16 -32.85
N ALA A 15 -21.22 6.67 -32.38
CA ALA A 15 -21.49 6.54 -30.95
C ALA A 15 -20.52 5.56 -30.25
N GLU A 16 -20.22 4.43 -30.89
CA GLU A 16 -19.25 3.45 -30.41
C GLU A 16 -17.83 4.04 -30.38
N ALA A 17 -17.42 4.76 -31.43
CA ALA A 17 -16.12 5.41 -31.52
C ALA A 17 -15.93 6.48 -30.42
N ILE A 18 -16.92 7.33 -30.18
CA ILE A 18 -16.91 8.31 -29.07
C ILE A 18 -16.74 7.57 -27.74
N THR A 19 -17.52 6.51 -27.53
CA THR A 19 -17.48 5.73 -26.28
C THR A 19 -16.11 5.09 -26.05
N ALA A 20 -15.50 4.53 -27.10
CA ALA A 20 -14.17 3.93 -27.03
C ALA A 20 -13.08 4.96 -26.70
N LEU A 21 -13.11 6.13 -27.35
CA LEU A 21 -12.14 7.21 -27.11
C LEU A 21 -12.34 7.86 -25.73
N ALA A 22 -13.58 8.07 -25.30
CA ALA A 22 -13.89 8.55 -23.96
C ALA A 22 -13.37 7.60 -22.88
N ARG A 23 -13.57 6.28 -23.05
CA ARG A 23 -12.99 5.25 -22.17
C ARG A 23 -11.47 5.29 -22.17
N SER A 24 -10.84 5.52 -23.32
CA SER A 24 -9.38 5.68 -23.41
C SER A 24 -8.89 6.91 -22.64
N ALA A 25 -9.52 8.06 -22.84
CA ALA A 25 -9.19 9.30 -22.13
C ALA A 25 -9.39 9.18 -20.62
N ASN A 26 -10.45 8.49 -20.16
CA ASN A 26 -10.71 8.24 -18.74
C ASN A 26 -9.66 7.33 -18.11
N ARG A 27 -9.30 6.22 -18.76
CA ARG A 27 -8.20 5.35 -18.28
C ARG A 27 -6.86 6.09 -18.13
N LEU A 28 -6.54 6.99 -19.07
CA LEU A 28 -5.36 7.84 -18.97
C LEU A 28 -5.45 8.83 -17.80
N HIS A 29 -6.65 9.35 -17.53
CA HIS A 29 -6.87 10.25 -16.41
C HIS A 29 -6.84 9.58 -15.06
N GLU A 30 -7.45 8.41 -14.92
CA GLU A 30 -7.30 7.57 -13.73
C GLU A 30 -5.83 7.27 -13.48
N SER A 31 -5.09 6.89 -14.53
CA SER A 31 -3.64 6.68 -14.43
C SER A 31 -2.90 7.93 -13.95
N PHE A 32 -3.29 9.12 -14.40
CA PHE A 32 -2.73 10.39 -13.95
C PHE A 32 -3.05 10.66 -12.47
N VAL A 33 -4.33 10.62 -12.08
CA VAL A 33 -4.78 10.89 -10.72
C VAL A 33 -4.07 9.95 -9.74
N LEU A 34 -4.01 8.67 -10.08
CA LEU A 34 -3.40 7.66 -9.22
C LEU A 34 -1.88 7.86 -9.04
N ARG A 35 -1.16 8.16 -10.13
CA ARG A 35 0.31 8.30 -10.12
C ARG A 35 0.82 9.66 -9.70
N TYR A 36 0.01 10.71 -9.80
CA TYR A 36 0.49 12.08 -9.57
C TYR A 36 -0.36 12.82 -8.53
N ALA A 37 -1.69 12.72 -8.51
CA ALA A 37 -2.49 13.49 -7.56
C ALA A 37 -2.13 13.12 -6.11
N GLY A 38 -1.79 14.10 -5.28
CA GLY A 38 -1.40 13.89 -3.88
C GLY A 38 0.02 13.33 -3.64
N HIS A 39 0.79 13.01 -4.67
CA HIS A 39 2.21 12.62 -4.51
C HIS A 39 3.10 13.84 -4.32
N VAL A 40 4.22 13.72 -3.62
CA VAL A 40 5.17 14.83 -3.52
C VAL A 40 5.77 15.07 -4.90
N ARG A 41 5.67 16.31 -5.42
CA ARG A 41 6.17 16.67 -6.77
C ARG A 41 7.65 16.32 -6.97
N LEU A 42 8.43 16.30 -5.89
CA LEU A 42 9.84 15.98 -5.93
C LEU A 42 10.15 14.55 -6.41
N THR A 43 9.27 13.59 -6.14
CA THR A 43 9.50 12.17 -6.46
C THR A 43 8.76 11.69 -7.72
N ARG A 44 8.02 12.57 -8.41
CA ARG A 44 7.20 12.20 -9.57
C ARG A 44 8.06 11.90 -10.80
N ASP A 45 7.66 10.90 -11.58
CA ASP A 45 8.29 10.51 -12.85
C ASP A 45 7.90 11.48 -13.98
N LEU A 46 8.86 12.31 -14.43
CA LEU A 46 8.65 13.24 -15.56
C LEU A 46 8.45 12.50 -16.89
N ASP A 47 9.19 11.42 -17.13
CA ASP A 47 9.05 10.64 -18.37
C ASP A 47 7.69 9.95 -18.41
N GLY A 48 7.19 9.53 -17.26
CA GLY A 48 5.84 9.03 -17.08
C GLY A 48 4.76 10.05 -17.42
N LEU A 49 4.94 11.32 -17.02
CA LEU A 49 4.04 12.41 -17.38
C LEU A 49 4.09 12.69 -18.88
N ASP A 50 5.29 12.74 -19.46
CA ASP A 50 5.49 12.97 -20.90
C ASP A 50 4.79 11.86 -21.72
N ARG A 51 4.92 10.58 -21.30
CA ARG A 51 4.20 9.45 -21.92
C ARG A 51 2.67 9.59 -21.83
N LEU A 52 2.13 10.06 -20.71
CA LEU A 52 0.68 10.26 -20.56
C LEU A 52 0.18 11.41 -21.44
N ILE A 53 0.93 12.52 -21.49
CA ILE A 53 0.63 13.67 -22.34
C ILE A 53 0.61 13.23 -23.81
N ASP A 54 1.63 12.51 -24.26
CA ASP A 54 1.70 12.04 -25.65
C ASP A 54 0.58 11.05 -25.99
N SER A 55 0.26 10.13 -25.07
CA SER A 55 -0.86 9.20 -25.23
C SER A 55 -2.20 9.95 -25.34
N LEU A 56 -2.41 10.99 -24.52
CA LEU A 56 -3.63 11.78 -24.55
C LEU A 56 -3.73 12.65 -25.83
N ARG A 57 -2.60 13.17 -26.33
CA ARG A 57 -2.52 13.84 -27.65
C ARG A 57 -2.87 12.90 -28.80
N GLN A 58 -2.48 11.63 -28.73
CA GLN A 58 -2.89 10.63 -29.72
C GLN A 58 -4.41 10.41 -29.70
N VAL A 59 -5.02 10.30 -28.51
CA VAL A 59 -6.49 10.21 -28.37
C VAL A 59 -7.16 11.47 -28.91
N GLN A 60 -6.61 12.67 -28.63
CA GLN A 60 -7.10 13.93 -29.19
C GLN A 60 -7.09 13.93 -30.72
N THR A 61 -5.96 13.53 -31.33
CA THR A 61 -5.80 13.47 -32.79
C THR A 61 -6.80 12.51 -33.42
N GLN A 62 -7.04 11.35 -32.80
CA GLN A 62 -8.05 10.39 -33.26
C GLN A 62 -9.46 10.99 -33.17
N ALA A 63 -9.80 11.61 -32.03
CA ALA A 63 -11.10 12.27 -31.84
C ALA A 63 -11.33 13.40 -32.85
N GLN A 64 -10.31 14.23 -33.13
CA GLN A 64 -10.41 15.32 -34.12
C GLN A 64 -10.67 14.79 -35.54
N ARG A 65 -10.02 13.70 -35.95
CA ARG A 65 -10.25 13.07 -37.27
C ARG A 65 -11.68 12.53 -37.39
N SER A 66 -12.21 11.95 -36.33
CA SER A 66 -13.59 11.43 -36.31
C SER A 66 -14.65 12.52 -36.18
N ALA A 67 -14.29 13.68 -35.62
CA ALA A 67 -15.20 14.80 -35.37
C ALA A 67 -15.49 15.67 -36.61
N ALA A 68 -14.87 15.39 -37.77
CA ALA A 68 -14.92 16.27 -38.95
C ALA A 68 -16.33 16.68 -39.43
N HIS A 69 -17.38 15.94 -39.06
CA HIS A 69 -18.77 16.21 -39.46
C HIS A 69 -19.81 16.07 -38.34
N ALA A 70 -19.41 15.98 -37.06
CA ALA A 70 -20.33 15.61 -35.99
C ALA A 70 -20.27 16.59 -34.80
N GLU A 71 -21.41 17.23 -34.51
CA GLU A 71 -21.57 18.23 -33.47
C GLU A 71 -21.95 17.63 -32.10
N GLY A 72 -21.82 18.43 -31.03
CA GLY A 72 -22.25 18.07 -29.68
C GLY A 72 -21.30 17.13 -28.95
N ARG A 73 -21.50 15.80 -29.07
CA ARG A 73 -20.78 14.81 -28.25
C ARG A 73 -19.27 14.78 -28.51
N TRP A 74 -18.83 14.99 -29.74
CA TRP A 74 -17.42 15.08 -30.08
C TRP A 74 -16.75 16.33 -29.48
N GLN A 75 -17.43 17.48 -29.54
CA GLN A 75 -16.94 18.73 -28.94
C GLN A 75 -16.82 18.58 -27.42
N ALA A 76 -17.77 17.93 -26.77
CA ALA A 76 -17.70 17.64 -25.34
C ALA A 76 -16.48 16.77 -24.98
N LEU A 77 -16.23 15.69 -25.74
CA LEU A 77 -15.06 14.83 -25.55
C LEU A 77 -13.74 15.59 -25.79
N LEU A 78 -13.64 16.36 -26.88
CA LEU A 78 -12.46 17.17 -27.18
C LEU A 78 -12.17 18.18 -26.06
N GLY A 79 -13.20 18.86 -25.55
CA GLY A 79 -13.04 19.80 -24.43
C GLY A 79 -12.60 19.12 -23.12
N ILE A 80 -12.98 17.87 -22.87
CA ILE A 80 -12.45 17.08 -21.74
C ILE A 80 -10.97 16.77 -21.95
N ILE A 81 -10.59 16.33 -23.15
CA ILE A 81 -9.21 15.98 -23.51
C ILE A 81 -8.30 17.21 -23.41
N GLU A 82 -8.73 18.36 -23.92
CA GLU A 82 -7.98 19.62 -23.86
C GLU A 82 -7.70 20.05 -22.42
N ARG A 83 -8.73 20.10 -21.56
CA ARG A 83 -8.55 20.44 -20.14
C ARG A 83 -7.56 19.51 -19.43
N ARG A 84 -7.59 18.21 -19.73
CA ARG A 84 -6.67 17.23 -19.16
C ARG A 84 -5.24 17.41 -19.69
N LEU A 85 -5.06 17.72 -20.97
CA LEU A 85 -3.74 18.03 -21.53
C LEU A 85 -3.13 19.27 -20.87
N ASP A 86 -3.93 20.32 -20.65
CA ASP A 86 -3.51 21.53 -19.95
C ASP A 86 -3.10 21.21 -18.51
N GLU A 87 -3.92 20.44 -17.78
CA GLU A 87 -3.62 19.97 -16.42
C GLU A 87 -2.29 19.21 -16.36
N TYR A 88 -2.07 18.23 -17.25
CA TYR A 88 -0.88 17.39 -17.21
C TYR A 88 0.37 18.18 -17.60
N THR A 89 0.25 19.06 -18.59
CA THR A 89 1.36 19.92 -19.03
C THR A 89 1.76 20.91 -17.94
N HIS A 90 0.77 21.51 -17.27
CA HIS A 90 1.02 22.38 -16.13
C HIS A 90 1.71 21.63 -14.98
N GLU A 91 1.20 20.45 -14.63
CA GLU A 91 1.78 19.65 -13.56
C GLU A 91 3.21 19.20 -13.90
N ARG A 92 3.47 18.79 -15.14
CA ARG A 92 4.81 18.45 -15.64
C ARG A 92 5.79 19.62 -15.51
N GLY A 93 5.34 20.84 -15.83
CA GLY A 93 6.13 22.07 -15.61
C GLY A 93 6.43 22.31 -14.12
N ALA A 94 5.43 22.16 -13.25
CA ALA A 94 5.59 22.34 -11.81
C ALA A 94 6.52 21.29 -11.18
N VAL A 95 6.45 20.03 -11.61
CA VAL A 95 7.36 18.95 -11.19
C VAL A 95 8.78 19.27 -11.61
N ALA A 96 9.00 19.62 -12.88
CA ALA A 96 10.32 19.95 -13.39
C ALA A 96 10.96 21.12 -12.63
N GLN A 97 10.19 22.16 -12.32
CA GLN A 97 10.65 23.30 -11.55
C GLN A 97 11.08 22.89 -10.12
N ILE A 98 10.26 22.10 -9.43
CA ILE A 98 10.57 21.65 -8.05
C ILE A 98 11.78 20.71 -8.05
N GLN A 99 11.85 19.76 -8.98
CA GLN A 99 12.98 18.84 -9.08
C GLN A 99 14.30 19.53 -9.42
N ALA A 100 14.25 20.59 -10.23
CA ALA A 100 15.41 21.42 -10.55
C ALA A 100 15.87 22.28 -9.37
N ALA A 101 14.93 22.76 -8.54
CA ALA A 101 15.24 23.57 -7.36
C ALA A 101 15.69 22.74 -6.15
N ALA A 102 15.32 21.45 -6.09
CA ALA A 102 15.57 20.59 -4.96
C ALA A 102 17.00 20.05 -4.92
N GLY A 103 17.63 20.17 -3.74
CA GLY A 103 18.92 19.58 -3.46
C GLY A 103 18.86 18.07 -3.20
N THR A 104 20.02 17.44 -3.07
CA THR A 104 20.15 16.02 -2.71
C THR A 104 19.44 15.69 -1.40
N ASN A 105 19.54 16.57 -0.41
CA ASN A 105 18.88 16.39 0.90
C ASN A 105 17.36 16.47 0.80
N ASP A 106 16.80 17.39 0.01
CA ASP A 106 15.35 17.48 -0.21
C ASP A 106 14.83 16.16 -0.81
N ARG A 107 15.52 15.62 -1.82
CA ARG A 107 15.15 14.36 -2.47
C ARG A 107 15.18 13.19 -1.48
N ARG A 108 16.28 13.07 -0.74
CA ARG A 108 16.44 12.02 0.27
C ARG A 108 15.38 12.11 1.37
N ALA A 109 15.14 13.31 1.88
CA ALA A 109 14.12 13.56 2.88
C ALA A 109 12.71 13.20 2.36
N SER A 110 12.37 13.61 1.14
CA SER A 110 11.07 13.26 0.52
C SER A 110 10.87 11.76 0.33
N LEU A 111 11.92 10.99 0.02
CA LEU A 111 11.82 9.53 -0.05
C LEU A 111 11.56 8.93 1.34
N LEU A 112 12.26 9.41 2.37
CA LEU A 112 12.11 8.94 3.75
C LEU A 112 10.73 9.30 4.34
N THR A 113 10.23 10.51 4.11
CA THR A 113 8.89 10.92 4.56
C THR A 113 7.79 10.17 3.81
N SER A 114 8.00 9.85 2.52
CA SER A 114 7.06 8.99 1.78
C SER A 114 7.00 7.59 2.38
N ARG A 115 8.14 7.01 2.81
CA ARG A 115 8.15 5.72 3.51
C ARG A 115 7.48 5.80 4.88
N ALA A 116 7.67 6.88 5.62
CA ALA A 116 6.97 7.10 6.89
C ALA A 116 5.45 7.14 6.71
N ARG A 117 4.95 7.76 5.64
CA ARG A 117 3.51 7.75 5.30
C ARG A 117 2.98 6.35 5.04
N LEU A 118 3.73 5.49 4.37
CA LEU A 118 3.32 4.11 4.13
C LEU A 118 3.13 3.34 5.44
N VAL A 119 4.00 3.59 6.44
CA VAL A 119 3.82 3.03 7.79
C VAL A 119 2.52 3.53 8.44
N LEU A 120 2.12 4.78 8.21
CA LEU A 120 0.83 5.30 8.70
C LEU A 120 -0.37 4.69 7.98
N HIS A 121 -0.30 4.52 6.65
CA HIS A 121 -1.35 3.82 5.92
C HIS A 121 -1.53 2.40 6.46
N ARG A 122 -0.41 1.70 6.73
CA ARG A 122 -0.43 0.39 7.39
C ARG A 122 -1.11 0.45 8.76
N TYR A 123 -0.83 1.47 9.58
CA TYR A 123 -1.56 1.67 10.84
C TYR A 123 -3.07 1.84 10.62
N VAL A 124 -3.49 2.65 9.64
CA VAL A 124 -4.91 2.85 9.34
C VAL A 124 -5.59 1.53 8.98
N ARG A 125 -4.98 0.72 8.10
CA ARG A 125 -5.54 -0.59 7.70
C ARG A 125 -5.71 -1.57 8.86
N HIS A 126 -4.72 -1.62 9.75
CA HIS A 126 -4.64 -2.67 10.79
C HIS A 126 -5.18 -2.24 12.16
N PHE A 127 -5.34 -0.94 12.43
CA PHE A 127 -5.69 -0.45 13.78
C PHE A 127 -6.91 0.49 13.78
N ALA A 128 -7.15 1.26 12.72
CA ALA A 128 -8.26 2.21 12.72
C ALA A 128 -9.61 1.49 12.79
N GLY A 129 -10.52 2.00 13.62
CA GLY A 129 -11.86 1.42 13.81
C GLY A 129 -11.90 0.10 14.61
N GLN A 130 -10.76 -0.53 14.89
CA GLN A 130 -10.72 -1.80 15.65
C GLN A 130 -10.72 -1.55 17.17
N SER A 131 -11.29 -2.46 17.95
CA SER A 131 -11.17 -2.41 19.41
C SER A 131 -9.72 -2.60 19.84
N ARG A 132 -9.20 -1.72 20.71
CA ARG A 132 -7.82 -1.80 21.25
C ARG A 132 -7.48 -3.19 21.78
N ARG A 133 -8.44 -3.88 22.39
CA ARG A 133 -8.26 -5.22 22.97
C ARG A 133 -7.80 -6.28 21.95
N GLY A 134 -8.26 -6.19 20.70
CA GLY A 134 -7.96 -7.18 19.66
C GLY A 134 -6.75 -6.85 18.77
N ARG A 135 -6.18 -5.65 18.88
CA ARG A 135 -5.14 -5.16 17.94
C ARG A 135 -3.79 -5.85 18.16
N ASP A 136 -3.07 -6.15 17.09
CA ASP A 136 -1.74 -6.82 17.11
C ASP A 136 -0.63 -5.90 17.64
N LEU A 137 -0.25 -6.06 18.92
CA LEU A 137 0.82 -5.27 19.56
C LEU A 137 2.19 -5.45 18.92
N GLU A 138 2.49 -6.63 18.37
CA GLU A 138 3.79 -6.90 17.76
C GLU A 138 3.92 -6.18 16.41
N LEU A 139 2.82 -6.10 15.64
CA LEU A 139 2.79 -5.26 14.45
C LEU A 139 3.00 -3.77 14.80
N LEU A 140 2.37 -3.27 15.87
CA LEU A 140 2.55 -1.88 16.29
C LEU A 140 4.00 -1.60 16.71
N ARG A 141 4.63 -2.54 17.43
CA ARG A 141 6.05 -2.44 17.79
C ARG A 141 6.94 -2.39 16.55
N GLU A 142 6.71 -3.28 15.59
CA GLU A 142 7.44 -3.30 14.31
C GLU A 142 7.33 -1.94 13.60
N MET A 143 6.11 -1.41 13.46
CA MET A 143 5.88 -0.11 12.82
C MET A 143 6.52 1.05 13.61
N THR A 144 6.58 0.96 14.93
CA THR A 144 7.27 1.95 15.77
C THR A 144 8.77 1.95 15.51
N MET A 145 9.38 0.75 15.41
CA MET A 145 10.80 0.61 15.07
C MET A 145 11.09 1.17 13.67
N ASP A 146 10.24 0.87 12.69
CA ASP A 146 10.37 1.44 11.34
C ASP A 146 10.35 2.97 11.36
N LEU A 147 9.44 3.58 12.12
CA LEU A 147 9.38 5.05 12.25
C LEU A 147 10.59 5.62 13.00
N ASP A 148 11.10 4.94 14.03
CA ASP A 148 12.32 5.35 14.75
C ASP A 148 13.56 5.33 13.84
N GLU A 149 13.70 4.29 13.00
CA GLU A 149 14.76 4.18 12.00
C GLU A 149 14.65 5.31 10.97
N LEU A 150 13.45 5.58 10.46
CA LEU A 150 13.19 6.67 9.53
C LEU A 150 13.47 8.04 10.15
N ALA A 151 13.04 8.27 11.40
CA ALA A 151 13.32 9.51 12.13
C ALA A 151 14.84 9.71 12.32
N THR A 152 15.56 8.63 12.63
CA THR A 152 17.03 8.64 12.74
C THR A 152 17.68 8.97 11.40
N ALA A 153 17.20 8.39 10.30
CA ALA A 153 17.70 8.67 8.94
C ALA A 153 17.37 10.09 8.46
N LEU A 154 16.27 10.68 8.95
CA LEU A 154 15.86 12.05 8.63
C LEU A 154 16.69 13.12 9.36
N ARG A 155 17.18 12.83 10.56
CA ARG A 155 17.98 13.77 11.36
C ARG A 155 19.17 14.40 10.59
N PRO A 156 20.07 13.64 9.94
CA PRO A 156 21.21 14.23 9.24
C PRO A 156 20.83 15.05 8.00
N VAL A 157 19.69 14.74 7.35
CA VAL A 157 19.25 15.50 6.15
C VAL A 157 18.47 16.75 6.52
N SER A 158 17.87 16.81 7.72
CA SER A 158 17.01 17.91 8.17
C SER A 158 17.67 19.30 8.13
N ALA A 159 18.98 19.38 8.38
CA ALA A 159 19.72 20.65 8.43
C ALA A 159 19.94 21.30 7.06
N GLY A 160 19.75 20.56 5.96
CA GLY A 160 20.01 21.04 4.60
C GLY A 160 18.78 20.99 3.70
N ILE A 161 17.58 21.13 4.27
CA ILE A 161 16.32 21.14 3.54
C ILE A 161 15.97 22.58 3.16
N HIS A 162 15.60 22.75 1.90
CA HIS A 162 15.23 24.03 1.33
C HIS A 162 13.72 24.12 1.10
N LEU A 163 13.04 22.99 0.96
CA LEU A 163 11.60 22.93 0.74
C LEU A 163 10.84 22.87 2.08
N ARG A 164 10.05 23.92 2.37
CA ARG A 164 9.23 24.03 3.59
C ARG A 164 8.34 22.79 3.80
N THR A 165 7.69 22.31 2.75
CA THR A 165 6.80 21.14 2.83
C THR A 165 7.53 19.90 3.34
N VAL A 166 8.78 19.69 2.93
CA VAL A 166 9.59 18.55 3.38
C VAL A 166 10.00 18.73 4.85
N ALA A 167 10.32 19.95 5.27
CA ALA A 167 10.65 20.24 6.67
C ALA A 167 9.46 19.97 7.62
N GLU A 168 8.24 20.36 7.21
CA GLU A 168 7.01 20.08 7.96
C GLU A 168 6.74 18.57 8.09
N GLU A 169 6.93 17.82 6.99
CA GLU A 169 6.79 16.36 6.99
C GLU A 169 7.75 15.67 7.95
N ILE A 170 9.00 16.13 8.04
CA ILE A 170 9.98 15.59 9.01
C ILE A 170 9.51 15.82 10.45
N GLY A 171 9.00 17.02 10.74
CA GLY A 171 8.45 17.32 12.06
C GLY A 171 7.30 16.37 12.44
N ALA A 172 6.46 16.00 11.48
CA ALA A 172 5.34 15.08 11.70
C ALA A 172 5.80 13.65 12.04
N VAL A 173 6.91 13.16 11.46
CA VAL A 173 7.40 11.79 11.71
C VAL A 173 7.67 11.53 13.19
N GLN A 174 8.27 12.49 13.90
CA GLN A 174 8.51 12.35 15.34
C GLN A 174 7.19 12.26 16.12
N GLY A 175 6.20 13.07 15.75
CA GLY A 175 4.87 13.01 16.35
C GLY A 175 4.19 11.65 16.17
N PHE A 176 4.44 10.97 15.04
CA PHE A 176 3.92 9.62 14.81
C PHE A 176 4.60 8.55 15.66
N VAL A 177 5.91 8.65 15.88
CA VAL A 177 6.65 7.77 16.81
C VAL A 177 6.02 7.86 18.21
N ASP A 178 5.85 9.09 18.70
CA ASP A 178 5.31 9.33 20.04
C ASP A 178 3.86 8.82 20.15
N PHE A 179 3.07 9.03 19.10
CA PHE A 179 1.72 8.48 18.98
C PHE A 179 1.70 6.95 19.06
N PHE A 180 2.55 6.24 18.31
CA PHE A 180 2.56 4.77 18.34
C PHE A 180 3.01 4.20 19.68
N ARG A 181 3.98 4.84 20.34
CA ARG A 181 4.40 4.44 21.69
C ARG A 181 3.27 4.60 22.71
N ALA A 182 2.57 5.73 22.67
CA ALA A 182 1.40 5.94 23.52
C ALA A 182 0.30 4.90 23.23
N GLU A 183 0.01 4.64 21.96
CA GLU A 183 -1.00 3.66 21.56
C GLU A 183 -0.62 2.22 21.97
N PHE A 184 0.68 1.88 21.97
CA PHE A 184 1.18 0.59 22.45
C PHE A 184 0.85 0.38 23.94
N GLU A 185 1.08 1.39 24.78
CA GLU A 185 0.73 1.34 26.20
C GLU A 185 -0.77 1.23 26.42
N GLU A 186 -1.56 2.02 25.68
CA GLU A 186 -3.03 2.00 25.77
C GLU A 186 -3.63 0.65 25.37
N ILE A 187 -3.13 0.02 24.31
CA ILE A 187 -3.55 -1.32 23.90
C ILE A 187 -3.14 -2.35 24.97
N SER A 188 -1.92 -2.24 25.50
CA SER A 188 -1.42 -3.13 26.54
C SER A 188 -2.28 -3.07 27.81
N LEU A 189 -2.68 -1.87 28.22
CA LEU A 189 -3.62 -1.66 29.33
C LEU A 189 -5.00 -2.22 29.02
N ALA A 190 -5.53 -1.96 27.82
CA ALA A 190 -6.84 -2.45 27.40
C ALA A 190 -6.92 -3.98 27.39
N ARG A 191 -5.87 -4.67 26.95
CA ARG A 191 -5.79 -6.15 26.92
C ARG A 191 -5.78 -6.79 28.31
N ARG A 192 -5.17 -6.12 29.29
CA ARG A 192 -5.15 -6.60 30.69
C ARG A 192 -6.43 -6.24 31.46
N SER A 193 -7.30 -5.41 30.89
CA SER A 193 -8.58 -5.07 31.49
C SER A 193 -9.63 -6.15 31.22
N GLY A 194 -10.56 -6.35 32.15
CA GLY A 194 -11.62 -7.35 32.05
C GLY A 194 -11.38 -8.59 32.90
N SER A 195 -12.36 -9.46 32.92
CA SER A 195 -12.29 -10.76 33.60
C SER A 195 -11.31 -11.71 32.90
N ARG A 196 -10.84 -12.74 33.61
CA ARG A 196 -9.95 -13.75 33.02
C ARG A 196 -10.59 -14.52 31.86
N ILE A 197 -11.91 -14.73 31.92
CA ILE A 197 -12.67 -15.38 30.85
C ILE A 197 -12.65 -14.50 29.59
N GLU A 198 -13.01 -13.21 29.72
CA GLU A 198 -12.94 -12.26 28.61
C GLU A 198 -11.52 -12.14 28.03
N GLN A 199 -10.50 -12.13 28.89
CA GLN A 199 -9.10 -12.12 28.46
C GLN A 199 -8.75 -13.39 27.65
N SER A 200 -9.21 -14.56 28.08
CA SER A 200 -9.00 -15.82 27.37
C SER A 200 -9.67 -15.83 25.99
N GLU A 201 -10.92 -15.35 25.89
CA GLU A 201 -11.63 -15.23 24.61
C GLU A 201 -10.90 -14.30 23.64
N LEU A 202 -10.42 -13.15 24.14
CA LEU A 202 -9.65 -12.20 23.35
C LEU A 202 -8.33 -12.80 22.86
N LEU A 203 -7.62 -13.55 23.70
CA LEU A 203 -6.38 -14.23 23.32
C LEU A 203 -6.64 -15.34 22.30
N ALA A 204 -7.71 -16.13 22.45
CA ALA A 204 -8.11 -17.14 21.49
C ALA A 204 -8.43 -16.51 20.11
N GLN A 205 -9.14 -15.39 20.10
CA GLN A 205 -9.41 -14.63 18.87
C GLN A 205 -8.11 -14.13 18.23
N LEU A 206 -7.19 -13.56 19.02
CA LEU A 206 -5.88 -13.12 18.54
C LEU A 206 -5.10 -14.28 17.89
N ILE A 207 -5.08 -15.46 18.52
CA ILE A 207 -4.43 -16.66 17.97
C ILE A 207 -5.05 -17.07 16.63
N ALA A 208 -6.37 -16.97 16.49
CA ALA A 208 -7.06 -17.23 15.23
C ALA A 208 -6.71 -16.18 14.15
N ASP A 209 -6.61 -14.91 14.52
CA ASP A 209 -6.18 -13.82 13.63
C ASP A 209 -4.74 -14.00 13.15
N LEU A 210 -3.81 -14.35 14.06
CA LEU A 210 -2.43 -14.66 13.73
C LEU A 210 -2.34 -15.85 12.77
N ALA A 211 -3.17 -16.88 12.96
CA ALA A 211 -3.19 -18.04 12.07
C ALA A 211 -3.68 -17.71 10.66
N ARG A 212 -4.77 -16.94 10.55
CA ARG A 212 -5.24 -16.43 9.25
C ARG A 212 -4.15 -15.62 8.55
N ARG A 213 -3.41 -14.80 9.31
CA ARG A 213 -2.29 -14.03 8.77
C ARG A 213 -1.15 -14.91 8.28
N TRP A 214 -0.77 -15.92 9.07
CA TRP A 214 0.23 -16.91 8.67
C TRP A 214 -0.14 -17.62 7.35
N GLU A 215 -1.39 -18.06 7.23
CA GLU A 215 -1.89 -18.74 6.02
C GLU A 215 -1.80 -17.85 4.78
N ARG A 216 -2.12 -16.56 4.91
CA ARG A 216 -2.04 -15.60 3.79
C ARG A 216 -0.62 -15.16 3.45
N GLU A 217 0.16 -14.83 4.48
CA GLU A 217 1.43 -14.12 4.32
C GLU A 217 2.66 -15.02 4.39
N VAL A 218 2.53 -16.30 4.76
CA VAL A 218 3.66 -17.23 4.87
C VAL A 218 3.43 -18.47 4.01
N LEU A 219 2.24 -19.09 4.11
CA LEU A 219 1.93 -20.26 3.31
C LEU A 219 1.76 -19.89 1.82
N GLY A 220 2.09 -20.83 0.93
CA GLY A 220 2.06 -20.61 -0.52
C GLY A 220 3.22 -19.77 -1.08
N GLN A 221 3.98 -19.08 -0.23
CA GLN A 221 5.16 -18.32 -0.65
C GLN A 221 6.39 -19.21 -0.68
N GLY A 222 7.25 -19.00 -1.68
CA GLY A 222 8.55 -19.67 -1.74
C GLY A 222 9.40 -19.31 -0.55
N LYS A 223 10.02 -20.30 0.12
CA LYS A 223 10.81 -20.10 1.35
C LYS A 223 11.91 -19.05 1.19
N ALA A 224 12.48 -18.92 -0.01
CA ALA A 224 13.49 -17.93 -0.36
C ALA A 224 13.00 -16.47 -0.41
N THR A 225 11.69 -16.24 -0.54
CA THR A 225 11.08 -14.91 -0.70
C THR A 225 10.15 -14.55 0.45
N ARG A 226 10.10 -15.38 1.50
CA ARG A 226 9.39 -15.09 2.74
C ARG A 226 10.20 -14.10 3.55
N ARG A 227 9.52 -13.17 4.23
CA ARG A 227 10.22 -12.28 5.16
C ARG A 227 10.54 -13.03 6.44
N LEU A 228 11.82 -13.22 6.71
CA LEU A 228 12.28 -13.83 7.95
C LEU A 228 11.76 -13.07 9.18
N GLY A 229 11.84 -11.73 9.17
CA GLY A 229 11.36 -10.88 10.27
C GLY A 229 9.86 -11.01 10.56
N LEU A 230 9.03 -11.29 9.55
CA LEU A 230 7.57 -11.41 9.70
C LEU A 230 7.26 -12.73 10.37
N ILE A 231 7.89 -13.80 9.92
CA ILE A 231 7.76 -15.13 10.53
C ILE A 231 8.23 -15.07 11.98
N GLN A 232 9.39 -14.47 12.24
CA GLN A 232 9.90 -14.26 13.61
C GLN A 232 8.90 -13.49 14.47
N ARG A 233 8.30 -12.41 13.94
CA ARG A 233 7.27 -11.64 14.63
C ARG A 233 6.02 -12.47 14.91
N LEU A 234 5.51 -13.21 13.93
CA LEU A 234 4.31 -14.04 14.10
C LEU A 234 4.54 -15.15 15.13
N VAL A 235 5.71 -15.78 15.11
CA VAL A 235 6.14 -16.74 16.13
C VAL A 235 6.17 -16.09 17.51
N ALA A 236 6.83 -14.92 17.65
CA ALA A 236 6.90 -14.21 18.92
C ALA A 236 5.52 -13.73 19.42
N ALA A 237 4.64 -13.30 18.53
CA ALA A 237 3.27 -12.89 18.86
C ALA A 237 2.44 -14.08 19.36
N LEU A 238 2.57 -15.24 18.72
CA LEU A 238 1.88 -16.46 19.12
C LEU A 238 2.42 -17.00 20.46
N ASP A 239 3.74 -16.98 20.64
CA ASP A 239 4.42 -17.36 21.88
C ASP A 239 3.96 -16.48 23.05
N GLY A 240 3.98 -15.15 22.87
CA GLY A 240 3.49 -14.21 23.89
C GLY A 240 1.98 -14.36 24.20
N ALA A 241 1.16 -14.72 23.20
CA ALA A 241 -0.26 -15.01 23.42
C ALA A 241 -0.47 -16.31 24.18
N LEU A 242 0.34 -17.34 23.92
CA LEU A 242 0.35 -18.60 24.65
C LEU A 242 0.78 -18.40 26.10
N ASP A 243 1.87 -17.66 26.34
CA ASP A 243 2.31 -17.31 27.69
C ASP A 243 1.22 -16.56 28.47
N ALA A 244 0.53 -15.62 27.82
CA ALA A 244 -0.58 -14.90 28.42
C ALA A 244 -1.77 -15.81 28.77
N LEU A 245 -2.12 -16.77 27.90
CA LEU A 245 -3.15 -17.78 28.19
C LEU A 245 -2.75 -18.62 29.41
N LEU A 246 -1.52 -19.13 29.44
CA LEU A 246 -1.02 -19.93 30.56
C LEU A 246 -1.00 -19.14 31.87
N ALA A 247 -0.69 -17.85 31.82
CA ALA A 247 -0.65 -16.98 33.00
C ALA A 247 -2.03 -16.70 33.63
N ILE A 248 -3.11 -16.72 32.84
CA ILE A 248 -4.48 -16.48 33.34
C ILE A 248 -5.20 -17.77 33.77
N ALA A 249 -4.61 -18.94 33.53
CA ALA A 249 -5.18 -20.24 33.85
C ALA A 249 -5.61 -20.36 35.33
N HIS A 250 -6.77 -20.96 35.58
CA HIS A 250 -7.26 -21.29 36.92
C HIS A 250 -8.30 -22.42 36.88
N ALA A 251 -8.66 -22.96 38.05
CA ALA A 251 -9.50 -24.16 38.18
C ALA A 251 -10.93 -24.09 37.59
N ASN A 252 -11.40 -22.90 37.19
CA ASN A 252 -12.77 -22.69 36.68
C ASN A 252 -12.74 -22.05 35.27
N MET A 253 -11.67 -22.25 34.50
CA MET A 253 -11.64 -21.79 33.12
C MET A 253 -12.57 -22.65 32.26
N PRO A 254 -13.21 -22.06 31.24
CA PRO A 254 -14.08 -22.80 30.33
C PRO A 254 -13.23 -23.73 29.42
N PRO A 255 -13.77 -24.86 28.90
CA PRO A 255 -13.03 -25.81 28.07
C PRO A 255 -12.35 -25.21 26.84
N GLU A 256 -12.93 -24.14 26.28
CA GLU A 256 -12.40 -23.38 25.16
C GLU A 256 -11.02 -22.77 25.46
N HIS A 257 -10.70 -22.53 26.74
CA HIS A 257 -9.37 -22.11 27.17
C HIS A 257 -8.32 -23.19 26.89
N ASP A 258 -8.59 -24.42 27.32
CA ASP A 258 -7.66 -25.54 27.15
C ASP A 258 -7.47 -25.85 25.66
N GLU A 259 -8.55 -25.76 24.86
CA GLU A 259 -8.47 -25.87 23.40
C GLU A 259 -7.56 -24.79 22.80
N ALA A 260 -7.73 -23.53 23.21
CA ALA A 260 -6.90 -22.42 22.72
C ALA A 260 -5.41 -22.62 23.06
N VAL A 261 -5.10 -23.10 24.27
CA VAL A 261 -3.72 -23.43 24.70
C VAL A 261 -3.14 -24.55 23.83
N GLN A 262 -3.90 -25.61 23.58
CA GLN A 262 -3.46 -26.74 22.74
C GLN A 262 -3.21 -26.31 21.29
N VAL A 263 -4.14 -25.54 20.70
CA VAL A 263 -4.03 -25.02 19.33
C VAL A 263 -2.81 -24.11 19.20
N ALA A 264 -2.60 -23.19 20.15
CA ALA A 264 -1.46 -22.29 20.14
C ALA A 264 -0.13 -23.05 20.26
N THR A 265 -0.05 -24.03 21.18
CA THR A 265 1.15 -24.86 21.38
C THR A 265 1.51 -25.63 20.10
N ALA A 266 0.54 -26.32 19.49
CA ALA A 266 0.77 -27.09 18.27
C ALA A 266 1.22 -26.19 17.10
N ARG A 267 0.58 -25.02 16.94
CA ARG A 267 0.95 -24.04 15.91
C ARG A 267 2.34 -23.48 16.13
N LEU A 268 2.71 -23.16 17.37
CA LEU A 268 4.01 -22.58 17.68
C LEU A 268 5.15 -23.52 17.27
N VAL A 269 5.04 -24.81 17.59
CA VAL A 269 6.02 -25.83 17.16
C VAL A 269 6.13 -25.88 15.64
N PHE A 270 4.99 -25.90 14.93
CA PHE A 270 4.98 -25.91 13.47
C PHE A 270 5.61 -24.62 12.87
N TRP A 271 5.28 -23.45 13.41
CA TRP A 271 5.78 -22.17 12.92
C TRP A 271 7.28 -21.99 13.18
N GLN A 272 7.79 -22.47 14.31
CA GLN A 272 9.23 -22.51 14.60
C GLN A 272 9.99 -23.40 13.62
N ALA A 273 9.43 -24.56 13.25
CA ALA A 273 10.03 -25.41 12.22
C ALA A 273 10.05 -24.74 10.84
N GLU A 274 8.95 -24.08 10.45
CA GLU A 274 8.88 -23.33 9.19
C GLU A 274 9.79 -22.09 9.18
N LEU A 275 9.98 -21.45 10.34
CA LEU A 275 10.97 -20.38 10.53
C LEU A 275 12.38 -20.90 10.25
N GLN A 276 12.78 -22.02 10.86
CA GLN A 276 14.10 -22.61 10.62
C GLN A 276 14.28 -23.00 9.15
N ALA A 277 13.28 -23.64 8.54
CA ALA A 277 13.35 -24.00 7.12
C ALA A 277 13.45 -22.77 6.20
N THR A 278 12.89 -21.63 6.62
CA THR A 278 13.03 -20.36 5.90
C THR A 278 14.43 -19.77 6.07
N VAL A 279 15.01 -19.83 7.27
CA VAL A 279 16.42 -19.47 7.53
C VAL A 279 17.35 -20.29 6.64
N ASP A 280 17.17 -21.61 6.60
CA ASP A 280 18.00 -22.52 5.80
C ASP A 280 17.89 -22.19 4.30
N ALA A 281 16.67 -21.93 3.81
CA ALA A 281 16.45 -21.50 2.43
C ALA A 281 17.09 -20.15 2.10
N HIS A 282 17.10 -19.21 3.07
CA HIS A 282 17.81 -17.95 2.90
C HIS A 282 19.32 -18.18 2.81
N VAL A 283 19.90 -18.97 3.72
CA VAL A 283 21.34 -19.28 3.73
C VAL A 283 21.79 -19.98 2.44
N ALA A 284 20.92 -20.80 1.84
CA ALA A 284 21.21 -21.52 0.59
C ALA A 284 21.34 -20.61 -0.65
N LEU A 285 20.81 -19.39 -0.61
CA LEU A 285 20.89 -18.43 -1.71
C LEU A 285 21.83 -17.29 -1.37
N SER A 286 22.50 -16.74 -2.37
CA SER A 286 23.23 -15.48 -2.22
C SER A 286 22.24 -14.31 -1.97
N PRO A 287 22.69 -13.22 -1.32
CA PRO A 287 21.85 -12.03 -1.15
C PRO A 287 21.29 -11.47 -2.47
N SER A 288 22.08 -11.50 -3.55
CA SER A 288 21.65 -11.04 -4.88
C SER A 288 20.56 -11.92 -5.49
N GLU A 289 20.67 -13.25 -5.37
CA GLU A 289 19.63 -14.18 -5.83
C GLU A 289 18.31 -13.98 -5.06
N ARG A 290 18.39 -13.70 -3.75
CA ARG A 290 17.20 -13.39 -2.94
C ARG A 290 16.57 -12.07 -3.34
N ALA A 291 17.37 -11.03 -3.57
CA ALA A 291 16.89 -9.75 -4.08
C ALA A 291 16.20 -9.92 -5.45
N GLU A 292 16.75 -10.73 -6.35
CA GLU A 292 16.12 -11.01 -7.65
C GLU A 292 14.80 -11.80 -7.49
N ALA A 293 14.77 -12.81 -6.63
CA ALA A 293 13.55 -13.58 -6.36
C ALA A 293 12.42 -12.71 -5.78
N LEU A 294 12.75 -11.79 -4.87
CA LEU A 294 11.81 -10.82 -4.32
C LEU A 294 11.33 -9.82 -5.37
N TRP A 295 12.19 -9.39 -6.28
CA TRP A 295 11.80 -8.51 -7.38
C TRP A 295 10.76 -9.17 -8.28
N ASN A 296 11.00 -10.42 -8.68
CA ASN A 296 10.06 -11.21 -9.48
C ASN A 296 8.72 -11.40 -8.78
N ARG A 297 8.72 -11.56 -7.45
CA ARG A 297 7.49 -11.56 -6.65
C ARG A 297 6.76 -10.22 -6.70
N GLY A 298 7.45 -9.10 -6.56
CA GLY A 298 6.88 -7.77 -6.71
C GLY A 298 6.22 -7.57 -8.08
N GLU A 299 6.88 -8.01 -9.15
CA GLU A 299 6.32 -7.97 -10.51
C GLU A 299 5.06 -8.83 -10.65
N ALA A 300 5.03 -10.00 -10.01
CA ALA A 300 3.84 -10.86 -9.99
C ALA A 300 2.67 -10.20 -9.23
N LEU A 301 2.93 -9.55 -8.09
CA LEU A 301 1.92 -8.77 -7.36
C LEU A 301 1.38 -7.62 -8.21
N PHE A 302 2.25 -6.90 -8.92
CA PHE A 302 1.81 -5.87 -9.85
C PHE A 302 0.99 -6.40 -11.02
N ALA A 303 1.34 -7.57 -11.55
CA ALA A 303 0.54 -8.21 -12.59
C ALA A 303 -0.86 -8.57 -12.07
N GLN A 304 -0.97 -9.10 -10.85
CA GLN A 304 -2.25 -9.39 -10.21
C GLN A 304 -3.07 -8.12 -9.98
N PHE A 305 -2.44 -7.08 -9.42
CA PHE A 305 -3.09 -5.78 -9.20
C PHE A 305 -3.63 -5.21 -10.50
N ARG A 306 -2.81 -5.13 -11.57
CA ARG A 306 -3.23 -4.63 -12.89
C ARG A 306 -4.28 -5.50 -13.56
N GLY A 307 -4.21 -6.82 -13.39
CA GLY A 307 -5.17 -7.75 -13.99
C GLY A 307 -6.58 -7.61 -13.44
N ARG A 308 -6.70 -7.18 -12.18
CA ARG A 308 -7.97 -6.91 -11.51
C ARG A 308 -8.39 -5.44 -11.58
N TRP A 309 -7.42 -4.53 -11.65
CA TRP A 309 -7.66 -3.09 -11.65
C TRP A 309 -8.05 -2.59 -13.04
N TYR A 310 -9.34 -2.30 -13.23
CA TYR A 310 -9.89 -1.75 -14.48
C TYR A 310 -10.05 -0.23 -14.49
N GLY A 311 -9.40 0.50 -13.56
CA GLY A 311 -9.45 1.96 -13.51
C GLY A 311 -10.52 2.54 -12.58
N GLU A 312 -11.46 1.71 -12.12
CA GLU A 312 -12.46 2.06 -11.12
C GLU A 312 -12.55 0.95 -10.08
N LEU A 313 -12.63 1.33 -8.79
CA LEU A 313 -13.03 0.43 -7.72
C LEU A 313 -14.48 0.04 -7.95
N GLN A 314 -14.70 -1.25 -8.17
CA GLN A 314 -16.04 -1.72 -8.53
C GLN A 314 -16.86 -2.03 -7.27
N HIS A 315 -16.21 -2.34 -6.14
CA HIS A 315 -16.96 -2.82 -4.98
C HIS A 315 -16.26 -2.60 -3.62
N PRO A 316 -17.00 -2.26 -2.55
CA PRO A 316 -16.53 -2.26 -1.17
C PRO A 316 -15.79 -3.54 -0.74
N SER A 317 -16.14 -4.70 -1.31
CA SER A 317 -15.50 -5.99 -1.01
C SER A 317 -14.05 -6.08 -1.50
N GLU A 318 -13.58 -5.13 -2.31
CA GLU A 318 -12.19 -5.07 -2.75
C GLU A 318 -11.25 -4.55 -1.68
N GLN A 319 -11.77 -3.91 -0.61
CA GLN A 319 -10.99 -3.33 0.48
C GLN A 319 -10.04 -4.37 1.12
N THR A 320 -10.52 -5.57 1.44
CA THR A 320 -9.71 -6.63 2.03
C THR A 320 -8.56 -7.03 1.11
N TRP A 321 -8.85 -7.27 -0.17
CA TRP A 321 -7.84 -7.65 -1.15
C TRP A 321 -6.80 -6.54 -1.37
N LEU A 322 -7.21 -5.27 -1.39
CA LEU A 322 -6.30 -4.13 -1.50
C LEU A 322 -5.40 -4.00 -0.28
N SER A 323 -5.95 -4.23 0.92
CA SER A 323 -5.16 -4.25 2.15
C SER A 323 -4.09 -5.34 2.10
N GLU A 324 -4.46 -6.55 1.68
CA GLU A 324 -3.54 -7.68 1.55
C GLU A 324 -2.47 -7.43 0.47
N MET A 325 -2.86 -6.83 -0.64
CA MET A 325 -1.93 -6.44 -1.72
C MET A 325 -0.94 -5.36 -1.25
N ALA A 326 -1.42 -4.36 -0.50
CA ALA A 326 -0.58 -3.32 0.07
C ALA A 326 0.43 -3.91 1.05
N ASP A 327 -0.02 -4.78 1.96
CA ASP A 327 0.88 -5.47 2.90
C ASP A 327 1.95 -6.30 2.16
N ALA A 328 1.55 -7.03 1.11
CA ALA A 328 2.48 -7.84 0.32
C ALA A 328 3.50 -7.01 -0.46
N LEU A 329 3.10 -5.87 -1.03
CA LEU A 329 4.00 -4.98 -1.78
C LEU A 329 4.94 -4.19 -0.85
N ASP A 330 4.42 -3.69 0.27
CA ASP A 330 5.21 -3.03 1.31
C ASP A 330 6.26 -3.98 1.88
N GLU A 331 5.91 -5.25 2.02
CA GLU A 331 6.86 -6.27 2.43
C GLU A 331 7.99 -6.49 1.41
N VAL A 332 7.67 -6.56 0.12
CA VAL A 332 8.69 -6.68 -0.93
C VAL A 332 9.57 -5.43 -0.98
N GLU A 333 8.99 -4.22 -0.89
CA GLU A 333 9.75 -2.96 -0.88
C GLU A 333 10.74 -2.92 0.28
N ARG A 334 10.30 -3.22 1.51
CA ARG A 334 11.14 -3.17 2.69
C ARG A 334 12.33 -4.11 2.62
N GLN A 335 12.12 -5.35 2.18
CA GLN A 335 13.22 -6.29 2.02
C GLN A 335 14.20 -5.85 0.95
N GLN A 336 13.73 -5.29 -0.17
CA GLN A 336 14.61 -4.75 -1.22
C GLN A 336 15.45 -3.58 -0.71
N VAL A 337 14.85 -2.68 0.10
CA VAL A 337 15.60 -1.59 0.75
C VAL A 337 16.65 -2.14 1.70
N GLN A 338 16.30 -3.13 2.53
CA GLN A 338 17.27 -3.77 3.45
C GLN A 338 18.45 -4.40 2.70
N TYR A 339 18.20 -5.04 1.56
CA TYR A 339 19.27 -5.58 0.71
C TYR A 339 20.17 -4.46 0.16
N ALA A 340 19.57 -3.38 -0.35
CA ALA A 340 20.32 -2.21 -0.84
C ALA A 340 21.20 -1.60 0.27
N GLU A 341 20.66 -1.45 1.47
CA GLU A 341 21.39 -0.93 2.65
C GLU A 341 22.51 -1.88 3.11
N SER A 342 22.35 -3.19 2.89
CA SER A 342 23.36 -4.20 3.16
C SER A 342 24.45 -4.30 2.08
N GLY A 343 24.43 -3.42 1.07
CA GLY A 343 25.42 -3.37 0.00
C GLY A 343 25.13 -4.30 -1.18
N VAL A 344 23.95 -4.93 -1.23
CA VAL A 344 23.51 -5.67 -2.42
C VAL A 344 23.11 -4.67 -3.49
N GLU A 345 23.56 -4.89 -4.73
CA GLU A 345 23.18 -4.03 -5.86
C GLU A 345 21.70 -4.24 -6.18
N VAL A 346 20.87 -3.26 -5.79
CA VAL A 346 19.45 -3.18 -6.14
C VAL A 346 19.26 -1.93 -7.00
N PRO A 347 18.86 -2.06 -8.28
CA PRO A 347 18.59 -0.91 -9.13
C PRO A 347 17.60 0.06 -8.50
N VAL A 348 17.92 1.36 -8.50
CA VAL A 348 17.10 2.41 -7.86
C VAL A 348 15.70 2.46 -8.47
N GLU A 349 15.59 2.18 -9.77
CA GLU A 349 14.33 2.13 -10.51
C GLU A 349 13.39 1.03 -10.00
N ARG A 350 13.95 -0.10 -9.51
CA ARG A 350 13.14 -1.17 -8.91
C ARG A 350 12.51 -0.73 -7.60
N LEU A 351 13.30 -0.08 -6.73
CA LEU A 351 12.80 0.46 -5.47
C LEU A 351 11.75 1.54 -5.69
N ALA A 352 12.01 2.46 -6.62
CA ALA A 352 11.05 3.49 -7.00
C ALA A 352 9.74 2.87 -7.49
N ARG A 353 9.81 1.89 -8.39
CA ARG A 353 8.63 1.20 -8.93
C ARG A 353 7.84 0.44 -7.87
N LEU A 354 8.51 -0.23 -6.93
CA LEU A 354 7.86 -0.90 -5.81
C LEU A 354 7.09 0.10 -4.94
N ARG A 355 7.73 1.21 -4.59
CA ARG A 355 7.13 2.27 -3.78
C ARG A 355 5.96 2.94 -4.47
N ASP A 356 6.11 3.34 -5.73
CA ASP A 356 5.05 4.01 -6.49
C ASP A 356 3.83 3.10 -6.65
N GLY A 357 4.09 1.82 -6.92
CA GLY A 357 3.05 0.81 -7.02
C GLY A 357 2.38 0.53 -5.68
N LEU A 358 3.10 0.55 -4.56
CA LEU A 358 2.50 0.45 -3.23
C LEU A 358 1.61 1.66 -2.93
N VAL A 359 2.09 2.89 -3.12
CA VAL A 359 1.27 4.10 -2.90
C VAL A 359 0.01 4.09 -3.77
N LEU A 360 0.11 3.55 -4.99
CA LEU A 360 -1.03 3.33 -5.85
C LEU A 360 -2.07 2.40 -5.20
N VAL A 361 -1.65 1.24 -4.67
CA VAL A 361 -2.55 0.31 -3.97
C VAL A 361 -3.15 0.95 -2.71
N GLU A 362 -2.38 1.74 -1.96
CA GLU A 362 -2.88 2.46 -0.77
C GLU A 362 -3.99 3.43 -1.11
N LYS A 363 -3.84 4.21 -2.18
CA LYS A 363 -4.89 5.13 -2.63
C LYS A 363 -6.14 4.40 -3.09
N SER A 364 -5.96 3.27 -3.77
CA SER A 364 -7.07 2.39 -4.11
C SER A 364 -7.77 1.88 -2.85
N PHE A 365 -7.04 1.50 -1.81
CA PHE A 365 -7.61 1.11 -0.52
C PHE A 365 -8.38 2.26 0.14
N ASP A 366 -7.82 3.47 0.18
CA ASP A 366 -8.46 4.65 0.77
C ASP A 366 -9.76 5.00 0.05
N ALA A 367 -9.75 4.97 -1.29
CA ALA A 367 -10.94 5.20 -2.09
C ALA A 367 -12.01 4.11 -1.86
N ALA A 368 -11.62 2.84 -1.69
CA ALA A 368 -12.55 1.75 -1.37
C ALA A 368 -13.17 1.95 0.01
N THR A 369 -12.36 2.40 0.98
CA THR A 369 -12.79 2.71 2.35
C THR A 369 -13.78 3.87 2.37
N ALA A 370 -13.53 4.92 1.61
CA ALA A 370 -14.44 6.07 1.50
C ALA A 370 -15.80 5.66 0.91
N LEU A 371 -15.83 4.74 -0.06
CA LEU A 371 -17.08 4.19 -0.59
C LEU A 371 -17.86 3.40 0.47
N VAL A 372 -17.19 2.63 1.31
CA VAL A 372 -17.81 1.87 2.41
C VAL A 372 -18.41 2.80 3.47
N GLN A 373 -17.73 3.92 3.76
CA GLN A 373 -18.17 4.88 4.78
C GLN A 373 -19.28 5.84 4.30
N GLY A 374 -19.38 6.04 2.98
CA GLY A 374 -20.39 6.91 2.37
C GLY A 374 -21.69 6.20 1.95
N ALA A 375 -21.69 4.86 1.91
CA ALA A 375 -22.86 4.02 1.67
C ALA A 375 -23.55 3.65 2.98
#